data_AF-A0A821FC83-F1
#
_entry.id   AF-A0A821FC83-F1
#
_cell.length_a   1.000
_cell.length_b   1.000
_cell.length_c   1.000
_cell.angle_alpha   90.00
_cell.angle_beta   90.00
_cell.angle_gamma   90.00
#
_symmetry.space_group_name_H-M   'P 1'
#
loop_
_entity.id
_entity.type
_entity.pdbx_description
1 polymer ?
#
loop_
_entity_poly.entity_id
_entity_poly.type
_entity_poly.pdbx_seq_one_letter_code
_entity_poly.pdbx_strand_id
1 'polypeptide(L)'
;MSSVRIQHDVYAQVLVNHVYDADVLPRIKANTDEYATYIRLIDEILEQRYNYVIQSRRTIETFPCAIAKYPLLDIIAQPQRQLHCQVTEDKSQSVSHTLRFHGNQYDVDTLKASETPLQILEIFVCENIAILAQTAHQLKHHVYHMFCHAQQKVAELQALNPTADATELISAICGDTTWLQELFERFDLIMQQADTYIFSNVDIAW
;
A
#
# COMPACT_ATOMS: atom_id res chain seq x y z
N MET A 1 -8.55 17.59 14.46
CA MET A 1 -7.92 16.49 13.70
C MET A 1 -8.94 15.36 13.64
N SER A 2 -9.17 14.75 12.47
CA SER A 2 -10.13 13.64 12.32
C SER A 2 -9.66 12.42 13.13
N SER A 3 -10.58 11.58 13.62
CA SER A 3 -10.23 10.36 14.37
C SER A 3 -9.28 9.44 13.60
N VAL A 4 -9.40 9.40 12.27
CA VAL A 4 -8.57 8.58 11.38
C VAL A 4 -7.12 9.07 11.33
N ARG A 5 -6.92 10.39 11.44
CA ARG A 5 -5.56 10.96 11.47
C ARG A 5 -4.77 10.45 12.67
N ILE A 6 -5.39 10.46 13.85
CA ILE A 6 -4.75 10.00 15.09
C ILE A 6 -4.38 8.52 14.97
N GLN A 7 -5.29 7.71 14.44
CA GLN A 7 -5.07 6.27 14.23
C GLN A 7 -3.89 6.01 13.28
N HIS A 8 -3.83 6.74 12.18
CA HIS A 8 -2.76 6.64 11.20
C HIS A 8 -1.40 7.07 11.78
N ASP A 9 -1.35 8.19 12.52
CA ASP A 9 -0.10 8.67 13.14
C ASP A 9 0.43 7.65 14.16
N VAL A 10 -0.47 7.06 14.96
CA VAL A 10 -0.11 5.98 15.89
C VAL A 10 0.48 4.78 15.15
N TYR A 11 -0.11 4.38 14.02
CA TYR A 11 0.43 3.28 13.22
C TYR A 11 1.83 3.62 12.68
N ALA A 12 2.04 4.84 12.15
CA ALA A 12 3.36 5.29 11.70
C ALA A 12 4.40 5.22 12.83
N GLN A 13 4.06 5.67 14.03
CA GLN A 13 4.95 5.61 15.21
C GLN A 13 5.28 4.16 15.61
N VAL A 14 4.30 3.26 15.53
CA VAL A 14 4.52 1.82 15.76
C VAL A 14 5.47 1.24 14.72
N LEU A 15 5.33 1.62 13.45
CA LEU A 15 6.23 1.17 12.39
C LEU A 15 7.66 1.71 12.56
N VAL A 16 7.84 2.92 13.09
CA VAL A 16 9.17 3.45 13.44
C VAL A 16 9.82 2.60 14.54
N ASN A 17 9.07 2.19 15.56
CA ASN A 17 9.58 1.25 16.58
C ASN A 17 9.89 -0.13 15.96
N HIS A 18 9.05 -0.60 15.03
CA HIS A 18 9.21 -1.86 14.33
C HIS A 18 10.49 -1.95 13.47
N VAL A 19 11.04 -0.81 13.02
CA VAL A 19 12.36 -0.78 12.36
C VAL A 19 13.47 -1.32 13.27
N TYR A 20 13.37 -1.10 14.58
CA TYR A 20 14.37 -1.53 15.56
C TYR A 20 14.06 -2.90 16.18
N ASP A 21 12.79 -3.28 16.26
CA ASP A 21 12.34 -4.55 16.82
C ASP A 21 11.16 -5.10 16.00
N ALA A 22 11.46 -6.12 15.19
CA ALA A 22 10.50 -6.74 14.26
C ALA A 22 9.34 -7.47 14.95
N ASP A 23 9.38 -7.64 16.27
CA ASP A 23 8.29 -8.23 17.03
C ASP A 23 7.31 -7.17 17.56
N VAL A 24 7.61 -5.87 17.43
CA VAL A 24 6.74 -4.77 17.90
C VAL A 24 5.36 -4.84 17.25
N LEU A 25 5.29 -4.88 15.92
CA LEU A 25 4.02 -4.88 15.21
C LEU A 25 3.19 -6.14 15.52
N PRO A 26 3.74 -7.37 15.46
CA PRO A 26 3.03 -8.57 15.91
C PRO A 26 2.52 -8.49 17.35
N ARG A 27 3.35 -8.01 18.30
CA ARG A 27 2.96 -7.89 19.70
C ARG A 27 1.81 -6.91 19.90
N ILE A 28 1.84 -5.75 19.24
CA ILE A 28 0.75 -4.77 19.35
C ILE A 28 -0.53 -5.32 18.71
N LYS A 29 -0.45 -5.97 17.54
CA LYS A 29 -1.62 -6.58 16.88
C LYS A 29 -2.26 -7.69 17.73
N ALA A 30 -1.49 -8.38 18.56
CA ALA A 30 -1.99 -9.40 19.49
C ALA A 30 -2.65 -8.82 20.76
N ASN A 31 -2.48 -7.53 21.05
CA ASN A 31 -3.06 -6.88 22.22
C ASN A 31 -4.51 -6.41 21.96
N THR A 32 -5.17 -5.96 23.04
CA THR A 32 -6.54 -5.42 23.00
C THR A 32 -6.62 -3.98 23.53
N ASP A 33 -5.49 -3.29 23.60
CA ASP A 33 -5.41 -1.91 24.08
C ASP A 33 -5.84 -0.90 23.00
N GLU A 34 -5.72 0.38 23.36
CA GLU A 34 -6.08 1.50 22.48
C GLU A 34 -5.18 1.54 21.22
N TYR A 35 -3.88 1.27 21.35
CA TYR A 35 -2.94 1.23 20.22
C TYR A 35 -3.29 0.13 19.23
N ALA A 36 -3.57 -1.08 19.74
CA ALA A 36 -4.02 -2.20 18.92
C ALA A 36 -5.33 -1.89 18.19
N THR A 37 -6.24 -1.18 18.85
CA THR A 37 -7.51 -0.75 18.25
C THR A 37 -7.30 0.27 17.13
N TYR A 38 -6.41 1.23 17.31
CA TYR A 38 -6.07 2.21 16.27
C TYR A 38 -5.45 1.58 15.02
N ILE A 39 -4.53 0.63 15.21
CA ILE A 39 -3.92 -0.12 14.09
C ILE A 39 -4.98 -0.93 13.34
N ARG A 40 -5.84 -1.67 14.06
CA ARG A 40 -6.90 -2.47 13.45
C ARG A 40 -7.85 -1.62 12.61
N LEU A 41 -8.22 -0.43 13.08
CA LEU A 41 -9.12 0.45 12.33
C LEU A 41 -8.52 0.89 10.99
N ILE A 42 -7.21 1.16 10.93
CA ILE A 42 -6.54 1.48 9.66
C ILE A 42 -6.47 0.25 8.76
N ASP A 43 -6.09 -0.92 9.29
CA ASP A 43 -6.06 -2.18 8.54
C ASP A 43 -7.45 -2.49 7.94
N GLU A 44 -8.53 -2.35 8.74
CA GLU A 44 -9.92 -2.56 8.31
C GLU A 44 -10.36 -1.57 7.24
N ILE A 45 -10.02 -0.28 7.37
CA ILE A 45 -10.34 0.74 6.36
C ILE A 45 -9.66 0.37 5.04
N LEU A 46 -8.37 0.06 5.06
CA LEU A 46 -7.60 -0.31 3.87
C LEU A 46 -8.18 -1.57 3.20
N GLU A 47 -8.46 -2.61 3.99
CA GLU A 47 -9.01 -3.87 3.49
C GLU A 47 -10.41 -3.69 2.90
N GLN A 48 -11.29 -2.93 3.55
CA GLN A 48 -12.62 -2.63 3.04
C GLN A 48 -12.55 -1.91 1.69
N ARG A 49 -11.75 -0.84 1.57
CA ARG A 49 -11.61 -0.11 0.31
C ARG A 49 -10.98 -0.99 -0.77
N TYR A 50 -9.98 -1.78 -0.43
CA TYR A 50 -9.34 -2.73 -1.35
C TYR A 50 -10.38 -3.70 -1.93
N ASN A 51 -11.21 -4.30 -1.08
CA ASN A 51 -12.23 -5.24 -1.49
C ASN A 51 -13.27 -4.57 -2.41
N TYR A 52 -13.73 -3.35 -2.08
CA TYR A 52 -14.66 -2.63 -2.95
C TYR A 52 -14.06 -2.28 -4.31
N VAL A 53 -12.80 -1.82 -4.37
CA VAL A 53 -12.11 -1.49 -5.64
C VAL A 53 -11.89 -2.74 -6.50
N ILE A 54 -11.44 -3.86 -5.92
CA ILE A 54 -11.22 -5.10 -6.68
C ILE A 54 -12.54 -5.70 -7.18
N GLN A 55 -13.62 -5.55 -6.42
CA GLN A 55 -14.93 -6.12 -6.77
C GLN A 55 -15.76 -5.23 -7.71
N SER A 56 -15.42 -3.94 -7.86
CA SER A 56 -16.19 -3.02 -8.72
C SER A 56 -16.05 -3.30 -10.21
N ARG A 57 -15.16 -4.22 -10.61
CA ARG A 57 -14.99 -4.65 -12.00
C ARG A 57 -14.59 -6.11 -12.08
N ARG A 58 -15.22 -6.84 -13.00
CA ARG A 58 -14.85 -8.22 -13.29
C ARG A 58 -13.46 -8.29 -13.95
N THR A 59 -12.56 -9.06 -13.35
CA THR A 59 -11.20 -9.32 -13.83
C THR A 59 -10.95 -10.83 -13.88
N ILE A 60 -9.89 -11.26 -14.56
CA ILE A 60 -9.43 -12.65 -14.48
C ILE A 60 -9.04 -13.01 -13.04
N GLU A 61 -9.27 -14.26 -12.65
CA GLU A 61 -9.09 -14.75 -11.27
C GLU A 61 -7.68 -14.51 -10.70
N THR A 62 -6.65 -14.60 -11.55
CA THR A 62 -5.25 -14.45 -11.13
C THR A 62 -4.83 -13.00 -10.88
N PHE A 63 -5.62 -12.02 -11.29
CA PHE A 63 -5.22 -10.61 -11.25
C PHE A 63 -5.16 -10.03 -9.82
N PRO A 64 -6.17 -10.24 -8.93
CA PRO A 64 -6.05 -9.86 -7.52
C PRO A 64 -4.87 -10.52 -6.80
N CYS A 65 -4.52 -11.76 -7.18
CA CYS A 65 -3.35 -12.45 -6.63
C CYS A 65 -2.04 -11.76 -7.04
N ALA A 66 -1.94 -11.25 -8.27
CA ALA A 66 -0.79 -10.48 -8.70
C ALA A 66 -0.68 -9.16 -7.90
N ILE A 67 -1.80 -8.43 -7.74
CA ILE A 67 -1.85 -7.22 -6.92
C ILE A 67 -1.33 -7.49 -5.51
N ALA A 68 -1.81 -8.55 -4.85
CA ALA A 68 -1.45 -8.85 -3.46
C ALA A 68 -0.02 -9.40 -3.28
N LYS A 69 0.56 -10.01 -4.33
CA LYS A 69 1.85 -10.72 -4.23
C LYS A 69 3.05 -9.78 -4.34
N TYR A 70 2.97 -8.75 -5.18
CA TYR A 70 4.10 -7.92 -5.54
C TYR A 70 4.00 -6.54 -4.85
N PRO A 71 4.93 -6.18 -3.95
CA PRO A 71 4.85 -4.92 -3.22
C PRO A 71 5.09 -3.69 -4.10
N LEU A 72 5.61 -3.85 -5.31
CA LEU A 72 5.93 -2.74 -6.22
C LEU A 72 5.20 -2.91 -7.55
N LEU A 73 4.71 -1.80 -8.08
CA LEU A 73 3.98 -1.71 -9.33
C LEU A 73 4.40 -0.45 -10.09
N ASP A 74 4.95 -0.63 -11.29
CA ASP A 74 5.10 0.44 -12.27
C ASP A 74 3.95 0.37 -13.28
N ILE A 75 3.42 1.53 -13.65
CA ILE A 75 2.39 1.68 -14.68
C ILE A 75 2.97 2.47 -15.84
N ILE A 76 3.17 1.79 -16.97
CA ILE A 76 3.89 2.33 -18.12
C ILE A 76 2.89 2.59 -19.25
N ALA A 77 2.69 3.85 -19.63
CA ALA A 77 1.86 4.20 -20.77
C ALA A 77 2.49 3.68 -22.07
N GLN A 78 1.85 2.69 -22.69
CA GLN A 78 2.34 2.02 -23.89
C GLN A 78 1.15 1.58 -24.76
N PRO A 79 0.55 2.50 -25.54
CA PRO A 79 -0.62 2.17 -26.34
C PRO A 79 -0.32 1.14 -27.43
N GLN A 80 -1.02 0.02 -27.41
CA GLN A 80 -0.91 -1.05 -28.41
C GLN A 80 -2.29 -1.39 -28.96
N ARG A 81 -2.72 -0.63 -29.96
CA ARG A 81 -4.08 -0.69 -30.55
C ARG A 81 -4.46 -2.04 -31.17
N GLN A 82 -3.48 -2.90 -31.44
CA GLN A 82 -3.70 -4.24 -32.00
C GLN A 82 -3.81 -5.33 -30.93
N LEU A 83 -3.50 -5.02 -29.67
CA LEU A 83 -3.62 -5.94 -28.55
C LEU A 83 -4.83 -5.59 -27.70
N HIS A 84 -5.39 -6.62 -27.09
CA HIS A 84 -6.53 -6.50 -26.19
C HIS A 84 -6.08 -6.60 -24.74
N CYS A 85 -6.79 -5.94 -23.84
CA CYS A 85 -6.53 -6.04 -22.41
C CYS A 85 -6.55 -7.51 -21.95
N GLN A 86 -5.50 -7.91 -21.22
CA GLN A 86 -5.31 -9.29 -20.77
C GLN A 86 -6.13 -9.62 -19.52
N VAL A 87 -6.60 -8.61 -18.78
CA VAL A 87 -7.24 -8.76 -17.47
C VAL A 87 -8.77 -8.76 -17.55
N THR A 88 -9.32 -8.16 -18.61
CA THR A 88 -10.78 -8.12 -18.82
C THR A 88 -11.23 -9.17 -19.84
N GLU A 89 -12.47 -9.64 -19.65
CA GLU A 89 -13.14 -10.53 -20.61
C GLU A 89 -13.55 -9.78 -21.89
N ASP A 90 -13.76 -8.46 -21.80
CA ASP A 90 -14.12 -7.60 -22.93
C ASP A 90 -12.95 -7.37 -23.89
N LYS A 91 -12.92 -8.14 -24.98
CA LYS A 91 -11.89 -8.04 -26.01
C LYS A 91 -12.01 -6.77 -26.87
N SER A 92 -13.02 -5.92 -26.72
CA SER A 92 -13.07 -4.65 -27.44
C SER A 92 -12.06 -3.62 -26.91
N GLN A 93 -11.61 -3.78 -25.66
CA GLN A 93 -10.71 -2.82 -25.02
C GLN A 93 -9.26 -3.04 -25.44
N SER A 94 -8.70 -2.03 -26.12
CA SER A 94 -7.29 -2.02 -26.54
C SER A 94 -6.35 -1.77 -25.35
N VAL A 95 -5.12 -2.26 -25.46
CA VAL A 95 -4.04 -1.98 -24.50
C VAL A 95 -3.65 -0.50 -24.55
N SER A 96 -3.64 0.16 -23.39
CA SER A 96 -3.05 1.50 -23.19
C SER A 96 -1.83 1.50 -22.29
N HIS A 97 -1.70 0.51 -21.41
CA HIS A 97 -0.66 0.45 -20.38
C HIS A 97 -0.05 -0.94 -20.23
N THR A 98 1.19 -0.98 -19.76
CA THR A 98 1.86 -2.17 -19.23
C THR A 98 1.97 -2.02 -17.72
N LEU A 99 1.38 -2.96 -16.97
CA LEU A 99 1.61 -3.11 -15.54
C LEU A 99 2.84 -3.95 -15.33
N ARG A 100 3.85 -3.42 -14.64
CA ARG A 100 5.05 -4.17 -14.27
C ARG A 100 5.08 -4.36 -12.76
N PHE A 101 4.79 -5.58 -12.33
CA PHE A 101 4.85 -6.01 -10.95
C PHE A 101 6.24 -6.53 -10.61
N HIS A 102 6.81 -6.06 -9.50
CA HIS A 102 8.15 -6.46 -9.07
C HIS A 102 8.35 -6.32 -7.55
N GLY A 103 9.58 -6.57 -7.10
CA GLY A 103 9.94 -6.61 -5.68
C GLY A 103 9.77 -8.00 -5.07
N ASN A 104 10.35 -8.20 -3.89
CA ASN A 104 10.27 -9.45 -3.17
C ASN A 104 8.99 -9.50 -2.35
N GLN A 105 8.33 -10.66 -2.30
CA GLN A 105 7.20 -10.85 -1.38
C GLN A 105 7.64 -10.55 0.06
N TYR A 106 6.74 -10.04 0.88
CA TYR A 106 6.99 -9.81 2.30
C TYR A 106 5.98 -10.57 3.15
N ASP A 107 6.38 -10.86 4.38
CA ASP A 107 5.49 -11.41 5.40
C ASP A 107 4.60 -10.30 5.95
N VAL A 108 3.27 -10.50 5.97
CA VAL A 108 2.32 -9.42 6.28
C VAL A 108 2.28 -9.03 7.75
N ASP A 109 2.76 -9.89 8.64
CA ASP A 109 2.76 -9.65 10.08
C ASP A 109 4.04 -8.93 10.52
N THR A 110 5.18 -9.33 9.94
CA THR A 110 6.51 -8.80 10.26
C THR A 110 7.01 -7.76 9.27
N LEU A 111 6.35 -7.60 8.12
CA LEU A 111 6.75 -6.74 6.99
C LEU A 111 8.14 -7.05 6.42
N LYS A 112 8.74 -8.17 6.82
CA LYS A 112 10.06 -8.59 6.37
C LYS A 112 9.98 -9.09 4.93
N ALA A 113 10.79 -8.49 4.06
CA ALA A 113 10.93 -8.97 2.70
C ALA A 113 11.60 -10.35 2.67
N SER A 114 11.09 -11.22 1.81
CA SER A 114 11.69 -12.50 1.45
C SER A 114 13.02 -12.26 0.76
N GLU A 115 13.99 -13.12 1.04
CA GLU A 115 15.28 -13.15 0.33
C GLU A 115 15.14 -13.77 -1.07
N THR A 116 14.05 -14.49 -1.32
CA THR A 116 13.81 -15.12 -2.62
C THR A 116 13.24 -14.09 -3.59
N PRO A 117 13.98 -13.73 -4.66
CA PRO A 117 13.50 -12.77 -5.63
C PRO A 117 12.33 -13.34 -6.42
N LEU A 118 11.31 -12.51 -6.63
CA LEU A 118 10.25 -12.81 -7.58
C LEU A 118 10.67 -12.37 -8.98
N GLN A 119 10.26 -13.15 -9.98
CA GLN A 119 10.38 -12.71 -11.37
C GLN A 119 9.43 -11.54 -11.61
N ILE A 120 9.89 -10.59 -12.42
CA ILE A 120 9.05 -9.47 -12.87
C ILE A 120 7.87 -10.03 -13.66
N LEU A 121 6.66 -9.57 -13.35
CA LEU A 121 5.44 -9.92 -14.06
C LEU A 121 4.94 -8.69 -14.81
N GLU A 122 4.86 -8.80 -16.13
CA GLU A 122 4.31 -7.75 -16.99
C GLU A 122 2.94 -8.17 -17.54
N ILE A 123 1.96 -7.26 -17.46
CA ILE A 123 0.59 -7.48 -17.94
C ILE A 123 0.15 -6.28 -18.77
N PHE A 124 -0.34 -6.53 -19.99
CA PHE A 124 -0.87 -5.49 -20.88
C PHE A 124 -2.35 -5.23 -20.59
N VAL A 125 -2.68 -3.97 -20.29
CA VAL A 125 -3.99 -3.59 -19.79
C VAL A 125 -4.55 -2.35 -20.48
N CYS A 126 -5.86 -2.21 -20.44
CA CYS A 126 -6.55 -0.98 -20.81
C CYS A 126 -6.51 0.04 -19.65
N GLU A 127 -6.92 1.27 -19.94
CA GLU A 127 -6.93 2.40 -19.00
C GLU A 127 -7.64 2.08 -17.69
N ASN A 128 -8.85 1.53 -17.80
CA ASN A 128 -9.70 1.26 -16.64
C ASN A 128 -9.06 0.24 -15.69
N ILE A 129 -8.33 -0.72 -16.23
CA ILE A 129 -7.60 -1.72 -15.43
C ILE A 129 -6.32 -1.12 -14.87
N ALA A 130 -5.65 -0.21 -15.58
CA ALA A 130 -4.49 0.49 -15.04
C ALA A 130 -4.86 1.33 -13.79
N ILE A 131 -5.96 2.07 -13.86
CA ILE A 131 -6.48 2.84 -12.72
C ILE A 131 -6.87 1.92 -11.58
N LEU A 132 -7.61 0.83 -11.87
CA LEU A 132 -7.96 -0.19 -10.87
C LEU A 132 -6.71 -0.74 -10.17
N ALA A 133 -5.71 -1.14 -10.96
CA ALA A 133 -4.47 -1.72 -10.46
C ALA A 133 -3.75 -0.75 -9.54
N GLN A 134 -3.63 0.52 -9.94
CA GLN A 134 -2.96 1.56 -9.16
C GLN A 134 -3.61 1.71 -7.78
N THR A 135 -4.93 1.91 -7.76
CA THR A 135 -5.67 2.15 -6.53
C THR A 135 -5.68 0.93 -5.63
N ALA A 136 -5.95 -0.26 -6.19
CA ALA A 136 -5.95 -1.51 -5.41
C ALA A 136 -4.57 -1.84 -4.84
N HIS A 137 -3.51 -1.63 -5.62
CA HIS A 137 -2.13 -1.89 -5.19
C HIS A 137 -1.71 -0.95 -4.05
N GLN A 138 -1.99 0.35 -4.19
CA GLN A 138 -1.71 1.34 -3.15
C GLN A 138 -2.43 1.03 -1.83
N LEU A 139 -3.69 0.59 -1.89
CA LEU A 139 -4.45 0.15 -0.71
C LEU A 139 -3.82 -1.10 -0.09
N LYS A 140 -3.52 -2.11 -0.92
CA LYS A 140 -3.04 -3.41 -0.47
C LYS A 140 -1.69 -3.35 0.23
N HIS A 141 -0.81 -2.46 -0.24
CA HIS A 141 0.56 -2.35 0.23
C HIS A 141 0.82 -1.10 1.08
N HIS A 142 -0.22 -0.34 1.44
CA HIS A 142 -0.06 0.92 2.17
C HIS A 142 0.82 0.79 3.42
N VAL A 143 0.52 -0.19 4.29
CA VAL A 143 1.28 -0.43 5.53
C VAL A 143 2.75 -0.81 5.24
N TYR A 144 2.97 -1.63 4.21
CA TYR A 144 4.32 -1.98 3.79
C TYR A 144 5.10 -0.75 3.31
N HIS A 145 4.48 0.12 2.51
CA HIS A 145 5.10 1.37 2.06
C HIS A 145 5.36 2.34 3.20
N MET A 146 4.45 2.46 4.17
CA MET A 146 4.69 3.24 5.39
C MET A 146 5.93 2.72 6.14
N PHE A 147 6.07 1.40 6.26
CA PHE A 147 7.24 0.80 6.90
C PHE A 147 8.52 1.09 6.13
N CYS A 148 8.54 0.97 4.80
CA CYS A 148 9.69 1.36 3.99
C CYS A 148 10.06 2.85 4.18
N HIS A 149 9.06 3.73 4.28
CA HIS A 149 9.30 5.15 4.59
C HIS A 149 9.86 5.35 6.01
N ALA A 150 9.41 4.59 6.99
CA ALA A 150 9.98 4.62 8.34
C ALA A 150 11.44 4.15 8.34
N GLN A 151 11.77 3.06 7.62
CA GLN A 151 13.16 2.60 7.46
C GLN A 151 14.05 3.67 6.81
N GLN A 152 13.57 4.31 5.74
CA GLN A 152 14.28 5.40 5.08
C GLN A 152 14.53 6.57 6.05
N LYS A 153 13.49 7.02 6.75
CA LYS A 153 13.58 8.14 7.71
C LYS A 153 14.54 7.84 8.85
N VAL A 154 14.52 6.61 9.38
CA VAL A 154 15.48 6.15 10.39
C VAL A 154 16.91 6.19 9.84
N ALA A 155 17.14 5.64 8.65
CA ALA A 155 18.47 5.63 8.03
C ALA A 155 19.02 7.05 7.76
N GLU A 156 18.17 7.96 7.28
CA GLU A 156 18.51 9.36 7.04
C GLU A 156 18.91 10.06 8.36
N LEU A 157 18.11 9.91 9.41
CA LEU A 157 18.37 10.57 10.69
C LEU A 157 19.59 9.98 11.41
N GLN A 158 19.79 8.66 11.31
CA GLN A 158 20.95 7.97 11.87
C GLN A 158 22.25 8.38 11.14
N ALA A 159 22.20 8.58 9.83
CA ALA A 159 23.35 9.09 9.08
C ALA A 159 23.73 10.52 9.49
N LEU A 160 22.74 11.36 9.84
CA LEU A 160 22.96 12.71 10.34
C LEU A 160 23.39 12.76 11.82
N ASN A 161 23.02 11.74 12.61
CA ASN A 161 23.30 11.68 14.05
C ASN A 161 23.89 10.32 14.45
N PRO A 162 25.15 10.00 14.07
CA PRO A 162 25.71 8.65 14.24
C PRO A 162 25.86 8.18 15.69
N THR A 163 25.85 9.11 16.65
CA THR A 163 25.99 8.82 18.08
C THR A 163 24.65 8.72 18.81
N ALA A 164 23.54 9.05 18.14
CA ALA A 164 22.22 9.01 18.75
C ALA A 164 21.79 7.55 18.98
N ASP A 165 21.17 7.29 20.12
CA ASP A 165 20.61 5.98 20.39
C ASP A 165 19.23 5.79 19.73
N ALA A 166 18.71 4.55 19.76
CA ALA A 166 17.42 4.24 19.15
C ALA A 166 16.27 5.04 19.76
N THR A 167 16.28 5.31 21.07
CA THR A 167 15.20 6.05 21.74
C THR A 167 15.20 7.52 21.34
N GLU A 168 16.38 8.14 21.25
CA GLU A 168 16.53 9.51 20.75
C GLU A 168 16.04 9.63 19.30
N LEU A 169 16.43 8.70 18.43
CA LEU A 169 15.99 8.68 17.03
C LEU A 169 14.48 8.45 16.89
N ILE A 170 13.91 7.49 17.61
CA ILE A 170 12.46 7.24 17.62
C ILE A 170 11.71 8.49 18.09
N SER A 171 12.13 9.10 19.20
CA SER A 171 11.49 10.31 19.73
C SER A 171 11.54 11.47 18.75
N ALA A 172 12.66 11.66 18.04
CA ALA A 172 12.81 12.70 17.05
C ALA A 172 11.90 12.48 15.82
N ILE A 173 11.81 11.23 15.33
CA ILE A 173 10.97 10.89 14.17
C ILE A 173 9.49 10.98 14.53
N CYS A 174 9.08 10.43 15.66
CA CYS A 174 7.69 10.49 16.13
C CYS A 174 7.26 11.94 16.46
N GLY A 175 8.21 12.83 16.76
CA GLY A 175 7.99 14.26 16.95
C GLY A 175 7.99 15.08 15.65
N ASP A 176 8.37 14.50 14.51
CA ASP A 176 8.37 15.16 13.21
C ASP A 176 6.94 15.21 12.63
N THR A 177 6.21 16.26 13.01
CA THR A 177 4.83 16.48 12.57
C THR A 177 4.71 16.71 11.07
N THR A 178 5.77 17.18 10.40
CA THR A 178 5.78 17.38 8.95
C THR A 178 5.83 16.04 8.23
N TRP A 179 6.72 15.15 8.66
CA TRP A 179 6.78 13.80 8.11
C TRP A 179 5.49 13.00 8.33
N LEU A 180 4.89 13.09 9.53
CA LEU A 180 3.60 12.47 9.81
C LEU A 180 2.48 13.05 8.94
N GLN A 181 2.49 14.37 8.70
CA GLN A 181 1.56 15.04 7.80
C GLN A 181 1.69 14.51 6.37
N GLU A 182 2.90 14.41 5.83
CA GLU A 182 3.15 13.90 4.49
C GLU A 182 2.70 12.44 4.32
N LEU A 183 2.94 11.58 5.32
CA LEU A 183 2.45 10.20 5.27
C LEU A 183 0.92 10.14 5.24
N PHE A 184 0.27 10.93 6.09
CA PHE A 184 -1.19 10.94 6.12
C PHE A 184 -1.81 11.54 4.85
N GLU A 185 -1.23 12.57 4.26
CA GLU A 185 -1.71 13.13 3.00
C GLU A 185 -1.68 12.10 1.87
N ARG A 186 -0.68 11.22 1.86
CA ARG A 186 -0.64 10.08 0.92
C ARG A 186 -1.74 9.08 1.21
N PHE A 187 -1.97 8.73 2.48
CA PHE A 187 -3.09 7.87 2.88
C PHE A 187 -4.43 8.46 2.42
N ASP A 188 -4.67 9.74 2.72
CA ASP A 188 -5.91 10.42 2.39
C ASP A 188 -6.14 10.51 0.88
N LEU A 189 -5.08 10.78 0.10
CA LEU A 189 -5.13 10.73 -1.36
C LEU A 189 -5.54 9.34 -1.88
N ILE A 190 -4.98 8.27 -1.32
CA ILE A 190 -5.34 6.89 -1.69
C ILE A 190 -6.82 6.63 -1.37
N MET A 191 -7.32 7.08 -0.21
CA MET A 191 -8.73 6.95 0.16
C MET A 191 -9.64 7.69 -0.82
N GLN A 192 -9.31 8.94 -1.16
CA GLN A 192 -10.08 9.74 -2.11
C GLN A 192 -10.10 9.12 -3.53
N GLN A 193 -8.96 8.55 -3.96
CA GLN A 193 -8.87 7.83 -5.23
C GLN A 193 -9.73 6.57 -5.22
N ALA A 194 -9.70 5.80 -4.13
CA ALA A 194 -10.52 4.61 -3.93
C ALA A 194 -12.01 4.95 -4.00
N ASP A 195 -12.44 5.95 -3.24
CA ASP A 195 -13.83 6.39 -3.19
C ASP A 195 -14.27 6.88 -4.59
N THR A 196 -13.47 7.70 -5.26
CA THR A 196 -13.75 8.17 -6.64
C THR A 196 -13.89 7.00 -7.61
N TYR A 197 -12.99 6.02 -7.53
CA TYR A 197 -13.04 4.83 -8.39
C TYR A 197 -14.29 4.00 -8.13
N ILE A 198 -14.63 3.75 -6.86
CA ILE A 198 -15.83 3.01 -6.45
C ILE A 198 -17.07 3.72 -6.98
N PHE A 199 -17.28 5.00 -6.64
CA PHE A 199 -18.46 5.75 -7.06
C PHE A 199 -18.62 5.83 -8.59
N SER A 200 -17.52 5.90 -9.34
CA SER A 200 -17.56 5.93 -10.80
C SER A 200 -17.88 4.59 -11.45
N ASN A 201 -17.80 3.47 -10.71
CA ASN A 201 -18.01 2.11 -11.24
C ASN A 201 -19.16 1.35 -10.56
N VAL A 202 -19.90 1.96 -9.62
CA VAL A 202 -21.06 1.35 -8.93
C VAL A 202 -22.24 1.08 -9.89
N ASP A 203 -22.35 1.79 -11.02
CA ASP A 203 -23.46 1.63 -11.98
C ASP A 203 -23.27 0.50 -13.03
N ILE A 204 -22.18 -0.27 -12.97
CA ILE A 204 -21.87 -1.31 -13.99
C ILE A 204 -22.28 -2.72 -13.55
N ALA A 205 -22.79 -2.89 -12.33
CA ALA A 205 -23.16 -4.20 -11.82
C ALA A 205 -24.69 -4.41 -11.87
N TRP A 206 -25.26 -4.78 -13.02
CA TRP A 206 -26.36 -5.76 -13.21
C TRP A 206 -26.46 -6.17 -14.68
#